data_AF-A0A924QJR7-F1
#
_entry.id   AF-A0A924QJR7-F1
#
_cell.length_a   1.000
_cell.length_b   1.000
_cell.length_c   1.000
_cell.angle_alpha   90.00
_cell.angle_beta   90.00
_cell.angle_gamma   90.00
#
_symmetry.space_group_name_H-M   'P 1'
#
loop_
_entity.id
_entity.type
_entity.pdbx_description
1 polymer ?
#
loop_
_entity_poly.entity_id
_entity_poly.type
_entity_poly.pdbx_seq_one_letter_code
_entity_poly.pdbx_strand_id
1 'polypeptide(L)'
;AFDLASDASASKVEVLRPDGTVLDTLQLGPQKTGRVNFEWPAKGADAQSDIRFRVVASNNTAPVTATTYMRDKVVAVNMGGDTLSLQLQRSGSVGYTQVKSFN
;
A
#
# COMPACT_ATOMS: atom_id res chain seq x y z
N ALA A 1 2.66 3.46 2.77
CA ALA A 1 4.08 3.10 2.98
C ALA A 1 4.38 1.79 2.25
N PHE A 2 5.64 1.44 2.06
CA PHE A 2 6.06 0.14 1.53
C PHE A 2 7.44 -0.24 2.09
N ASP A 3 7.80 -1.52 2.01
CA ASP A 3 9.16 -2.00 2.28
C ASP A 3 9.80 -2.44 0.96
N LEU A 4 11.02 -1.99 0.69
CA LEU A 4 11.84 -2.48 -0.42
C LEU A 4 12.71 -3.65 0.03
N ALA A 5 12.80 -4.69 -0.80
CA ALA A 5 13.66 -5.85 -0.52
C ALA A 5 15.16 -5.56 -0.71
N SER A 6 15.51 -4.55 -1.50
CA SER A 6 16.89 -4.09 -1.75
C SER A 6 16.90 -2.59 -2.07
N ASP A 7 18.08 -2.00 -2.19
CA ASP A 7 18.23 -0.64 -2.71
C ASP A 7 17.62 -0.53 -4.11
N ALA A 8 16.99 0.62 -4.41
CA ALA A 8 16.42 0.97 -5.70
C ALA A 8 17.04 2.29 -6.19
N SER A 9 17.51 2.32 -7.43
CA SER A 9 18.00 3.55 -8.07
C SER A 9 16.87 4.44 -8.58
N ALA A 10 15.69 3.85 -8.81
CA ALA A 10 14.49 4.58 -9.19
C ALA A 10 13.25 3.93 -8.54
N SER A 11 12.43 4.75 -7.89
CA SER A 11 11.17 4.34 -7.28
C SER A 11 10.09 5.37 -7.57
N LYS A 12 8.87 4.90 -7.84
CA LYS A 12 7.66 5.71 -7.93
C LYS A 12 6.48 5.01 -7.29
N VAL A 13 5.54 5.80 -6.81
CA VAL A 13 4.21 5.34 -6.39
C VAL A 13 3.22 5.82 -7.43
N GLU A 14 2.48 4.89 -8.01
CA GLU A 14 1.37 5.22 -8.89
C GLU A 14 0.07 5.05 -8.12
N VAL A 15 -0.72 6.11 -8.09
CA VAL A 15 -2.06 6.10 -7.51
C VAL A 15 -3.04 5.71 -8.61
N LEU A 16 -3.93 4.77 -8.32
CA LEU A 16 -4.79 4.13 -9.29
C LEU A 16 -6.25 4.42 -8.97
N ARG A 17 -7.03 4.68 -10.02
CA ARG A 17 -8.50 4.64 -9.96
C ARG A 17 -9.00 3.20 -9.80
N PRO A 18 -10.28 2.98 -9.44
CA PRO A 18 -10.86 1.65 -9.34
C PRO A 18 -10.77 0.82 -10.65
N ASP A 19 -10.75 1.48 -11.81
CA ASP A 19 -10.59 0.86 -13.13
C ASP A 19 -9.13 0.47 -13.47
N GLY A 20 -8.18 0.75 -12.56
CA GLY A 20 -6.75 0.46 -12.73
C GLY A 20 -5.97 1.51 -13.51
N THR A 21 -6.61 2.59 -13.98
CA THR A 21 -5.91 3.69 -14.65
C THR A 21 -5.12 4.52 -13.64
N VAL A 22 -3.97 5.06 -14.06
CA VAL A 22 -3.16 5.94 -13.22
C VAL A 22 -3.89 7.28 -13.04
N LEU A 23 -4.21 7.57 -11.79
CA LEU A 23 -4.73 8.86 -11.35
C LEU A 23 -3.59 9.86 -11.16
N ASP A 24 -2.50 9.44 -10.53
CA ASP A 24 -1.37 10.28 -10.19
C ASP A 24 -0.08 9.45 -10.05
N THR A 25 1.08 10.10 -10.14
CA THR A 25 2.38 9.47 -9.95
C THR A 25 3.27 10.31 -9.04
N LEU A 26 3.65 9.75 -7.91
CA LEU A 26 4.65 10.33 -7.02
C LEU A 26 6.01 9.77 -7.38
N GLN A 27 6.89 10.63 -7.89
CA GLN A 27 8.28 10.29 -8.15
C GLN A 27 9.07 10.36 -6.84
N LEU A 28 9.60 9.22 -6.38
CA LEU A 28 10.37 9.12 -5.14
C LEU A 28 11.88 9.08 -5.38
N GLY A 29 12.31 8.80 -6.61
CA GLY A 29 13.72 8.69 -6.96
C GLY A 29 14.41 7.49 -6.31
N PRO A 30 15.74 7.55 -6.09
CA PRO A 30 16.47 6.49 -5.41
C PRO A 30 15.99 6.30 -3.97
N GLN A 31 15.85 5.05 -3.54
CA GLN A 31 15.45 4.68 -2.18
C GLN A 31 16.34 3.54 -1.67
N LYS A 32 16.55 3.49 -0.35
CA LYS A 32 17.30 2.41 0.29
C LYS A 32 16.39 1.22 0.62
N THR A 33 16.99 0.05 0.79
CA THR A 33 16.30 -1.13 1.31
C THR A 33 15.57 -0.82 2.63
N GLY A 34 14.42 -1.45 2.83
CA GLY A 34 13.58 -1.25 4.01
C GLY A 34 12.42 -0.28 3.81
N ARG A 35 11.95 0.31 4.91
CA ARG A 35 10.70 1.08 4.99
C ARG A 35 10.81 2.42 4.29
N VAL A 36 9.90 2.65 3.34
CA VAL A 36 9.68 3.95 2.69
C VAL A 36 8.28 4.46 3.03
N ASN A 37 8.23 5.64 3.63
CA ASN A 37 7.00 6.37 3.88
C ASN A 37 6.75 7.37 2.74
N PHE A 38 5.49 7.53 2.38
CA PHE A 38 5.05 8.51 1.41
C PHE A 38 3.67 9.00 1.81
N GLU A 39 3.34 10.21 1.37
CA GLU A 39 2.04 10.83 1.57
C GLU A 39 1.51 11.30 0.22
N TRP A 40 0.23 11.04 -0.02
CA TRP A 40 -0.46 11.52 -1.22
C TRP A 40 -1.57 12.48 -0.80
N PRO A 41 -1.53 13.76 -1.20
CA PRO A 41 -2.42 14.80 -0.69
C PRO A 41 -3.86 14.72 -1.25
N ALA A 42 -4.17 13.71 -2.08
CA ALA A 42 -5.50 13.41 -2.62
C ALA A 42 -6.25 14.61 -3.26
N LYS A 43 -5.51 15.61 -3.78
CA LYS A 43 -6.13 16.84 -4.30
C LYS A 43 -7.06 16.52 -5.48
N GLY A 44 -8.35 16.74 -5.28
CA GLY A 44 -9.39 16.51 -6.31
C GLY A 44 -9.84 15.05 -6.46
N ALA A 45 -9.36 14.14 -5.61
CA ALA A 45 -9.84 12.77 -5.59
C ALA A 45 -11.05 12.65 -4.65
N ASP A 46 -12.14 12.07 -5.13
CA ASP A 46 -13.31 11.83 -4.28
C ASP A 46 -12.96 10.80 -3.20
N ALA A 47 -13.15 11.19 -1.94
CA ALA A 47 -12.88 10.36 -0.76
C ALA A 47 -13.70 9.05 -0.74
N GLN A 48 -14.72 8.93 -1.59
CA GLN A 48 -15.55 7.73 -1.74
C GLN A 48 -15.05 6.73 -2.81
N SER A 49 -14.01 7.07 -3.58
CA SER A 49 -13.49 6.16 -4.61
C SER A 49 -12.52 5.12 -4.02
N ASP A 50 -12.63 3.85 -4.46
CA ASP A 50 -11.71 2.74 -4.12
C ASP A 50 -10.33 2.96 -4.77
N ILE A 51 -9.64 4.00 -4.31
CA ILE A 51 -8.32 4.40 -4.80
C ILE A 51 -7.29 3.44 -4.23
N ARG A 52 -6.44 2.94 -5.12
CA ARG A 52 -5.34 2.04 -4.79
C ARG A 52 -4.01 2.70 -5.11
N PHE A 53 -2.93 2.08 -4.68
CA PHE A 53 -1.61 2.45 -5.17
C PHE A 53 -0.80 1.20 -5.51
N ARG A 54 0.17 1.36 -6.41
CA ARG A 54 1.22 0.38 -6.65
C ARG A 54 2.59 1.04 -6.60
N VAL A 55 3.59 0.26 -6.24
CA VAL A 55 4.99 0.70 -6.22
C VAL A 55 5.70 0.11 -7.42
N VAL A 56 6.43 0.95 -8.14
CA VAL A 56 7.34 0.52 -9.21
C VAL A 56 8.73 0.93 -8.77
N ALA A 57 9.60 -0.04 -8.52
CA ALA A 57 10.96 0.17 -8.08
C ALA A 57 11.93 -0.67 -8.91
N SER A 58 13.08 -0.10 -9.26
CA SER A 58 14.16 -0.80 -9.92
C SER A 58 15.51 -0.32 -9.43
N ASN A 59 16.51 -1.21 -9.49
CA ASN A 59 17.91 -0.87 -9.36
C ASN A 59 18.58 -1.05 -10.73
N ASN A 60 18.88 0.07 -11.37
CA ASN A 60 19.11 0.16 -12.81
C ASN A 60 17.91 -0.45 -13.57
N THR A 61 18.13 -1.52 -14.33
CA THR A 61 17.10 -2.23 -15.10
C THR A 61 16.46 -3.39 -14.32
N ALA A 62 17.02 -3.78 -13.16
CA ALA A 62 16.52 -4.90 -12.39
C ALA A 62 15.33 -4.49 -11.51
N PRO A 63 14.18 -5.17 -11.56
CA PRO A 63 13.05 -4.85 -10.70
C PRO A 63 13.37 -5.14 -9.22
N VAL A 64 12.89 -4.27 -8.33
CA VAL A 64 13.00 -4.44 -6.88
C VAL A 64 11.63 -4.72 -6.30
N THR A 65 11.50 -5.81 -5.54
CA THR A 65 10.26 -6.17 -4.88
C THR A 65 9.90 -5.15 -3.80
N ALA A 66 8.65 -4.69 -3.84
CA ALA A 66 8.07 -3.79 -2.85
C ALA A 66 6.87 -4.45 -2.17
N THR A 67 6.91 -4.55 -0.84
CA THR A 67 5.77 -4.99 -0.03
C THR A 67 4.99 -3.76 0.42
N THR A 68 3.75 -3.60 -0.06
CA THR A 68 2.94 -2.40 0.19
C THR A 68 2.15 -2.51 1.49
N TYR A 69 2.04 -1.38 2.21
CA TYR A 69 1.23 -1.27 3.42
C TYR A 69 0.33 -0.03 3.36
N MET A 70 -0.94 -0.24 3.70
CA MET A 70 -1.93 0.80 3.86
C MET A 70 -2.49 0.81 5.28
N ARG A 71 -2.92 1.99 5.73
CA ARG A 71 -3.66 2.13 6.98
C ARG A 71 -5.15 2.00 6.66
N ASP A 72 -5.83 1.17 7.41
CA ASP A 72 -7.28 1.01 7.35
C ASP A 72 -7.85 0.93 8.77
N LYS A 73 -9.16 1.18 8.89
CA LYS A 73 -9.87 1.17 10.17
C LYS A 73 -10.56 -0.17 10.36
N VAL A 74 -10.36 -0.80 11.51
CA VAL A 74 -11.15 -1.97 11.92
C VAL A 74 -12.58 -1.52 12.24
N VAL A 75 -13.56 -2.15 11.59
CA VAL A 75 -15.00 -1.88 11.83
C VAL A 75 -15.70 -3.04 12.52
N ALA A 76 -15.17 -4.25 12.40
CA ALA A 76 -15.64 -5.40 13.18
C ALA A 76 -14.50 -6.42 13.38
N VAL A 77 -14.68 -7.27 14.38
CA VAL A 77 -13.81 -8.41 14.67
C VAL A 77 -14.65 -9.67 14.53
N ASN A 78 -14.14 -10.66 13.80
CA ASN A 78 -14.79 -11.95 13.62
C ASN A 78 -13.88 -13.06 14.11
N MET A 79 -14.46 -14.00 14.84
CA MET A 79 -13.78 -15.20 15.34
C MET A 79 -14.57 -16.42 14.89
N GLY A 80 -13.88 -17.39 14.29
CA GLY A 80 -14.46 -18.65 13.85
C GLY A 80 -13.45 -19.78 14.06
N GLY A 81 -13.79 -20.75 14.89
CA GLY A 81 -12.83 -21.76 15.37
C GLY A 81 -11.59 -21.09 15.97
N ASP A 82 -10.41 -21.52 15.53
CA ASP A 82 -9.12 -20.98 15.98
C ASP A 82 -8.61 -19.78 15.13
N THR A 83 -9.47 -19.23 14.27
CA THR A 83 -9.09 -18.14 13.36
C THR A 83 -9.69 -16.81 13.78
N LEU A 84 -8.86 -15.76 13.71
CA LEU A 84 -9.23 -14.37 13.92
C LEU A 84 -9.12 -13.59 12.61
N SER A 85 -10.20 -12.91 12.22
CA SER A 85 -10.22 -11.99 11.08
C SER A 85 -10.77 -10.63 11.48
N LEU A 86 -10.30 -9.59 10.81
CA LEU A 86 -10.73 -8.21 11.00
C LEU A 86 -11.52 -7.77 9.78
N GLN A 87 -12.71 -7.23 9.99
CA GLN A 87 -13.39 -6.48 8.95
C GLN A 87 -12.82 -5.06 8.95
N LEU A 88 -12.20 -4.67 7.85
CA LEU A 88 -11.63 -3.35 7.64
C LEU A 88 -12.60 -2.49 6.81
N GLN A 89 -12.62 -1.18 7.07
CA GLN A 89 -13.56 -0.24 6.46
C GLN A 89 -13.45 -0.22 4.93
N ARG A 90 -12.23 -0.34 4.38
CA ARG A 90 -11.99 -0.28 2.92
C ARG A 90 -11.57 -1.63 2.34
N SER A 91 -10.82 -2.42 3.11
CA SER A 91 -10.16 -3.63 2.60
C SER A 91 -10.97 -4.91 2.81
N GLY A 92 -12.15 -4.82 3.42
CA GLY A 92 -12.99 -5.98 3.69
C GLY A 92 -12.42 -6.89 4.78
N SER A 93 -12.70 -8.19 4.69
CA SER A 93 -12.23 -9.17 5.68
C SER A 93 -10.77 -9.54 5.43
N VAL A 94 -9.94 -9.32 6.44
CA VAL A 94 -8.49 -9.55 6.41
C VAL A 94 -8.10 -10.47 7.57
N GLY A 95 -7.25 -11.46 7.31
CA GLY A 95 -6.74 -12.35 8.36
C GLY A 95 -5.81 -11.60 9.31
N TYR A 96 -5.87 -11.90 10.61
CA TYR A 96 -5.02 -11.22 11.61
C TYR A 96 -3.51 -11.28 11.27
N THR A 97 -3.04 -12.38 10.69
CA THR A 97 -1.63 -12.57 10.30
C THR A 97 -1.17 -11.63 9.17
N GLN A 98 -2.09 -10.97 8.47
CA GLN A 98 -1.80 -9.98 7.43
C GLN A 98 -1.70 -8.56 8.01
N VAL A 99 -2.02 -8.36 9.29
CA VAL A 99 -1.87 -7.08 9.97
C VAL A 99 -0.43 -6.89 10.41
N LYS A 100 0.21 -5.81 9.94
CA LYS A 100 1.60 -5.51 10.29
C LYS A 100 1.74 -4.83 11.66
N SER A 101 0.81 -3.94 12.02
CA SER A 101 0.87 -3.13 13.26
C SER A 101 -0.46 -2.45 13.55
N PHE A 102 -0.70 -2.14 14.83
CA PHE A 102 -1.79 -1.25 15.30
C PHE A 102 -1.24 0.13 15.70
N ASN A 103 -2.11 1.13 15.82
CA ASN A 103 -1.78 2.51 16.19
C ASN A 103 -2.37 2.90 17.53
#